data_AF-A0A3C0BKQ0-F1
#
_entry.id   AF-A0A3C0BKQ0-F1
#
_cell.length_a   1.000
_cell.length_b   1.000
_cell.length_c   1.000
_cell.angle_alpha   90.00
_cell.angle_beta   90.00
_cell.angle_gamma   90.00
#
_symmetry.space_group_name_H-M   'P 1'
#
loop_
_entity.id
_entity.type
_entity.pdbx_description
1 polymer ?
#
loop_
_entity_poly.entity_id
_entity_poly.type
_entity_poly.pdbx_seq_one_letter_code
_entity_poly.pdbx_strand_id
1 'polypeptide(L)'
;MKEENRRYSRYKNFPKRIRQALFRLCIYGALLIAGEVSFYSITKIGRKIPLLKYIFEYQWWVDPSLNLNQIWNVPILTFYGQASLYMFFVYGLICVAGLEPAYRWMKKKDFPLLLRGFFYMCIILCMECLLGWILFWITKYKIWYYTGWGAFPVFTSFAIAPMWFVCGLISENVINIFDSFDNLKLTLYGLAASAGAKKKNGNKIAVISDVHIGKENGGWFTGLYPAFLSIILYKTALDSRITKLIILGDFFDTWLCPPEEKPFGSAAEAADAWKDAVFMPALKKCIELCDEVWYIPGNHDMGTTQDDLNTISVNGRTMLLKAPGTYQAETLFNNPSATKSVRFEHGHASDLFNAPVSPADTDALQGLPFGYYVTRLAATETYDIEKILQKAYASSASSSGKAENSEPGAVFIKLFVDALVAMSNVHRADDDKLTDNSVIRMAEPYTDVTVADVKGCYHSLLTKYEKLRNNPVNTDDPDAFHHYYLFSAAKKGLCGYAHEKFGKKDIRLWFKRIFTNKPLEKIVIMGHTHYAMKEYVMDAEITGMYANTGCICSCSKQKTPSWIEIINTGSRGCRIKMNRL
;
A
#
# COMPACT_ATOMS: atom_id res chain seq x y z
N MET A 1 8.94 -1.16 -40.28
CA MET A 1 8.00 -0.01 -40.15
C MET A 1 6.58 -0.27 -40.71
N LYS A 2 6.37 -1.14 -41.72
CA LYS A 2 5.00 -1.49 -42.22
C LYS A 2 4.30 -2.62 -41.45
N GLU A 3 5.02 -3.42 -40.66
CA GLU A 3 4.47 -4.57 -39.93
C GLU A 3 4.04 -4.24 -38.48
N GLU A 4 4.63 -3.21 -37.85
CA GLU A 4 4.22 -2.71 -36.53
C GLU A 4 2.82 -2.10 -36.53
N ASN A 5 2.38 -1.51 -37.65
CA ASN A 5 1.04 -0.94 -37.79
C ASN A 5 -0.07 -1.99 -37.91
N ARG A 6 0.24 -3.26 -38.20
CA ARG A 6 -0.74 -4.36 -38.19
C ARG A 6 -0.92 -4.99 -36.80
N ARG A 7 0.07 -4.91 -35.91
CA ARG A 7 0.02 -5.53 -34.56
C ARG A 7 -0.87 -4.78 -33.56
N TYR A 8 -1.07 -3.47 -33.73
CA TYR A 8 -1.99 -2.66 -32.90
C TYR A 8 -3.44 -2.63 -33.41
N SER A 9 -3.72 -3.06 -34.65
CA SER A 9 -5.06 -2.95 -35.23
C SER A 9 -6.07 -3.98 -34.69
N ARG A 10 -5.61 -5.11 -34.13
CA ARG A 10 -6.51 -6.08 -33.45
C ARG A 10 -7.13 -5.54 -32.16
N TYR A 11 -6.59 -4.46 -31.58
CA TYR A 11 -7.18 -3.72 -30.45
C TYR A 11 -8.08 -2.54 -30.86
N LYS A 12 -8.25 -2.31 -32.17
CA LYS A 12 -9.28 -1.43 -32.74
C LYS A 12 -10.57 -2.16 -33.11
N ASN A 13 -10.86 -3.32 -32.48
CA ASN A 13 -12.16 -3.95 -32.64
C ASN A 13 -13.23 -3.07 -31.97
N PHE A 14 -13.86 -2.21 -32.78
CA PHE A 14 -14.98 -1.36 -32.39
C PHE A 14 -16.05 -2.12 -31.58
N PRO A 15 -16.43 -3.37 -31.92
CA PRO A 15 -17.38 -4.16 -31.10
C PRO A 15 -16.87 -4.49 -29.69
N LYS A 16 -15.56 -4.61 -29.50
CA LYS A 16 -14.95 -4.87 -28.17
C LYS A 16 -14.98 -3.61 -27.30
N ARG A 17 -14.69 -2.45 -27.89
CA ARG A 17 -14.79 -1.15 -27.19
C ARG A 17 -16.22 -0.84 -26.76
N ILE A 18 -17.19 -1.15 -27.63
CA ILE A 18 -18.61 -1.04 -27.28
C ILE A 18 -18.94 -1.96 -26.10
N ARG A 19 -18.55 -3.24 -26.14
CA ARG A 19 -18.81 -4.16 -25.02
C ARG A 19 -18.17 -3.70 -23.70
N GLN A 20 -16.95 -3.16 -23.75
CA GLN A 20 -16.29 -2.61 -22.55
C GLN A 20 -17.01 -1.36 -22.03
N ALA A 21 -17.39 -0.44 -22.92
CA ALA A 21 -18.16 0.74 -22.56
C ALA A 21 -19.52 0.36 -21.96
N LEU A 22 -20.22 -0.64 -22.53
CA LEU A 22 -21.48 -1.16 -22.01
C LEU A 22 -21.31 -1.80 -20.63
N PHE A 23 -20.28 -2.64 -20.44
CA PHE A 23 -20.01 -3.24 -19.14
C PHE A 23 -19.76 -2.18 -18.06
N ARG A 24 -18.96 -1.16 -18.38
CA ARG A 24 -18.70 -0.04 -17.46
C ARG A 24 -19.95 0.78 -17.19
N LEU A 25 -20.72 1.08 -18.23
CA LEU A 25 -22.02 1.74 -18.11
C LEU A 25 -22.91 0.98 -17.14
N CYS A 26 -22.95 -0.35 -17.20
CA CYS A 26 -23.74 -1.16 -16.29
C CYS A 26 -23.28 -1.05 -14.83
N ILE A 27 -21.98 -1.13 -14.58
CA ILE A 27 -21.43 -1.01 -13.22
C ILE A 27 -21.67 0.40 -12.66
N TYR A 28 -21.39 1.44 -13.44
CA TYR A 28 -21.63 2.82 -13.00
C TYR A 28 -23.11 3.10 -12.77
N GLY A 29 -23.97 2.68 -13.69
CA GLY A 29 -25.42 2.84 -13.55
C GLY A 29 -25.96 2.15 -12.30
N ALA A 30 -25.53 0.91 -12.03
CA ALA A 30 -25.94 0.17 -10.85
C ALA A 30 -25.46 0.84 -9.54
N LEU A 31 -24.18 1.21 -9.48
CA LEU A 31 -23.59 1.83 -8.30
C LEU A 31 -24.24 3.18 -7.97
N LEU A 32 -24.47 4.02 -8.98
CA LEU A 32 -25.02 5.36 -8.78
C LEU A 32 -26.53 5.35 -8.57
N ILE A 33 -27.28 4.37 -9.11
CA ILE A 33 -28.66 4.13 -8.67
C ILE A 33 -28.70 3.79 -7.18
N ALA A 34 -27.82 2.89 -6.71
CA ALA A 34 -27.77 2.55 -5.30
C ALA A 34 -27.45 3.81 -4.44
N GLY A 35 -26.59 4.69 -4.96
CA GLY A 35 -26.33 6.01 -4.38
C GLY A 35 -27.57 6.90 -4.33
N GLU A 36 -28.30 7.03 -5.44
CA GLU A 36 -29.53 7.84 -5.53
C GLU A 36 -30.61 7.37 -4.54
N VAL A 37 -30.84 6.06 -4.45
CA VAL A 37 -31.75 5.48 -3.47
C VAL A 37 -31.31 5.84 -2.05
N SER A 38 -30.01 5.79 -1.78
CA SER A 38 -29.43 6.18 -0.48
C SER A 38 -29.57 7.69 -0.20
N PHE A 39 -29.57 8.54 -1.23
CA PHE A 39 -29.68 10.00 -1.08
C PHE A 39 -31.02 10.46 -0.55
N TYR A 40 -32.10 9.72 -0.78
CA TYR A 40 -33.38 9.99 -0.11
C TYR A 40 -33.22 9.95 1.41
N SER A 41 -32.61 8.88 1.95
CA SER A 41 -32.37 8.74 3.39
C SER A 41 -31.41 9.80 3.90
N ILE A 42 -30.29 10.04 3.20
CA ILE A 42 -29.30 11.06 3.59
C ILE A 42 -29.94 12.44 3.64
N THR A 43 -30.78 12.78 2.66
CA THR A 43 -31.48 14.08 2.60
C THR A 43 -32.49 14.23 3.72
N LYS A 44 -33.30 13.20 3.98
CA LYS A 44 -34.27 13.21 5.10
C LYS A 44 -33.57 13.38 6.45
N ILE A 45 -32.45 12.68 6.67
CA ILE A 45 -31.64 12.80 7.89
C ILE A 45 -31.03 14.20 7.98
N GLY A 46 -30.41 14.69 6.91
CA GLY A 46 -29.80 16.01 6.85
C GLY A 46 -30.76 17.15 7.20
N ARG A 47 -32.03 17.05 6.75
CA ARG A 47 -33.10 18.01 7.10
C ARG A 47 -33.45 18.06 8.60
N LYS A 48 -33.07 17.05 9.38
CA LYS A 48 -33.30 17.01 10.84
C LYS A 48 -32.15 17.59 11.66
N ILE A 49 -30.98 17.82 11.06
CA ILE A 49 -29.79 18.32 11.76
C ILE A 49 -29.76 19.86 11.68
N PRO A 50 -29.86 20.60 12.80
CA PRO A 50 -30.06 22.06 12.78
C PRO A 50 -29.03 22.85 11.96
N LEU A 51 -27.75 22.47 12.01
CA LEU A 51 -26.68 23.16 11.28
C LEU A 51 -26.57 22.74 9.80
N LEU A 52 -27.00 21.52 9.47
CA LEU A 52 -26.87 20.97 8.11
C LEU A 52 -28.16 21.09 7.30
N LYS A 53 -29.30 21.35 7.94
CA LYS A 53 -30.63 21.41 7.33
C LYS A 53 -30.65 22.28 6.07
N TYR A 54 -30.02 23.46 6.12
CA TYR A 54 -29.99 24.42 5.01
C TYR A 54 -29.36 23.85 3.72
N ILE A 55 -28.41 22.91 3.83
CA ILE A 55 -27.78 22.26 2.67
C ILE A 55 -28.76 21.24 2.02
N PHE A 56 -29.73 20.73 2.77
CA PHE A 56 -30.69 19.71 2.34
C PHE A 56 -32.11 20.25 2.09
N GLU A 57 -32.29 21.57 2.06
CA GLU A 57 -33.59 22.21 1.83
C GLU A 57 -34.02 22.21 0.35
N TYR A 58 -33.12 21.85 -0.57
CA TYR A 58 -33.48 21.65 -1.96
C TYR A 58 -34.56 20.59 -2.10
N GLN A 59 -35.45 20.81 -3.06
CA GLN A 59 -36.55 19.91 -3.32
C GLN A 59 -36.26 19.11 -4.58
N TRP A 60 -36.38 17.81 -4.48
CA TRP A 60 -36.13 16.87 -5.57
C TRP A 60 -37.40 16.05 -5.79
N TRP A 61 -37.99 16.22 -6.97
CA TRP A 61 -39.31 15.71 -7.30
C TRP A 61 -39.28 14.96 -8.63
N VAL A 62 -40.37 14.25 -8.89
CA VAL A 62 -40.68 13.65 -10.18
C VAL A 62 -42.02 14.20 -10.68
N ASP A 63 -42.31 14.01 -11.97
CA ASP A 63 -43.49 14.55 -12.63
C ASP A 63 -44.77 14.37 -11.77
N PRO A 64 -45.48 15.46 -11.43
CA PRO A 64 -46.65 15.38 -10.55
C PRO A 64 -47.75 14.46 -11.08
N SER A 65 -47.87 14.30 -12.41
CA SER A 65 -48.86 13.41 -13.03
C SER A 65 -48.67 11.94 -12.68
N LEU A 66 -47.47 11.54 -12.25
CA LEU A 66 -47.15 10.16 -11.88
C LEU A 66 -47.49 9.84 -10.41
N ASN A 67 -47.74 10.85 -9.58
CA ASN A 67 -48.03 10.70 -8.15
C ASN A 67 -46.98 9.88 -7.34
N LEU A 68 -45.71 9.92 -7.76
CA LEU A 68 -44.61 9.16 -7.12
C LEU A 68 -43.85 9.98 -6.04
N ASN A 69 -44.31 11.18 -5.72
CA ASN A 69 -43.65 12.05 -4.74
C ASN A 69 -43.92 11.67 -3.27
N GLN A 70 -44.78 10.67 -3.04
CA GLN A 70 -45.10 10.15 -1.71
C GLN A 70 -43.89 9.54 -0.98
N ILE A 71 -42.80 9.23 -1.70
CA ILE A 71 -41.55 8.73 -1.12
C ILE A 71 -41.01 9.64 0.00
N TRP A 72 -41.26 10.96 -0.08
CA TRP A 72 -40.79 11.93 0.90
C TRP A 72 -41.54 11.85 2.23
N ASN A 73 -42.74 11.27 2.23
CA ASN A 73 -43.57 11.09 3.43
C ASN A 73 -43.22 9.79 4.19
N VAL A 74 -42.46 8.89 3.57
CA VAL A 74 -42.09 7.60 4.18
C VAL A 74 -41.15 7.83 5.38
N PRO A 75 -41.40 7.20 6.56
CA PRO A 75 -40.59 7.39 7.76
C PRO A 75 -39.09 7.10 7.53
N ILE A 76 -38.22 7.90 8.16
CA ILE A 76 -36.76 7.82 7.98
C ILE A 76 -36.21 6.43 8.35
N LEU A 77 -36.77 5.79 9.38
CA LEU A 77 -36.35 4.48 9.88
C LEU A 77 -36.52 3.34 8.88
N THR A 78 -37.33 3.53 7.83
CA THR A 78 -37.54 2.51 6.80
C THR A 78 -36.37 2.41 5.80
N PHE A 79 -35.47 3.40 5.78
CA PHE A 79 -34.38 3.51 4.79
C PHE A 79 -34.84 3.31 3.33
N TYR A 80 -36.02 3.83 3.03
CA TYR A 80 -36.63 3.69 1.71
C TYR A 80 -36.33 4.91 0.82
N GLY A 81 -35.90 4.63 -0.41
CA GLY A 81 -35.67 5.58 -1.49
C GLY A 81 -36.21 5.06 -2.81
N GLN A 82 -36.27 5.92 -3.82
CA GLN A 82 -36.69 5.53 -5.17
C GLN A 82 -35.67 6.00 -6.20
N ALA A 83 -35.65 5.37 -7.37
CA ALA A 83 -34.90 5.85 -8.52
C ALA A 83 -35.59 5.37 -9.79
N SER A 84 -35.61 6.19 -10.84
CA SER A 84 -36.08 5.74 -12.15
C SER A 84 -35.04 4.84 -12.81
N LEU A 85 -35.47 3.83 -13.56
CA LEU A 85 -34.54 3.03 -14.38
C LEU A 85 -33.81 3.90 -15.43
N TYR A 86 -34.37 5.04 -15.83
CA TYR A 86 -33.66 6.00 -16.69
C TYR A 86 -32.37 6.54 -16.03
N MET A 87 -32.34 6.65 -14.71
CA MET A 87 -31.16 7.13 -13.97
C MET A 87 -29.97 6.18 -14.10
N PHE A 88 -30.22 4.88 -14.34
CA PHE A 88 -29.18 3.90 -14.66
C PHE A 88 -28.35 4.37 -15.86
N PHE A 89 -29.05 4.75 -16.93
CA PHE A 89 -28.43 5.17 -18.18
C PHE A 89 -27.82 6.57 -18.05
N VAL A 90 -28.48 7.49 -17.34
CA VAL A 90 -27.97 8.84 -17.09
C VAL A 90 -26.64 8.77 -16.37
N TYR A 91 -26.59 8.09 -15.21
CA TYR A 91 -25.37 7.98 -14.43
C TYR A 91 -24.28 7.18 -15.12
N GLY A 92 -24.65 6.07 -15.76
CA GLY A 92 -23.72 5.29 -16.56
C GLY A 92 -23.05 6.13 -17.66
N LEU A 93 -23.83 6.99 -18.33
CA LEU A 93 -23.33 7.88 -19.38
C LEU A 93 -22.47 9.03 -18.82
N ILE A 94 -22.87 9.63 -17.70
CA ILE A 94 -22.07 10.67 -17.01
C ILE A 94 -20.67 10.14 -16.68
N CYS A 95 -20.59 8.91 -16.16
CA CYS A 95 -19.31 8.30 -15.84
C CYS A 95 -18.49 7.99 -17.09
N VAL A 96 -19.06 7.29 -18.08
CA VAL A 96 -18.32 6.83 -19.27
C VAL A 96 -17.92 7.99 -20.19
N ALA A 97 -18.80 8.98 -20.39
CA ALA A 97 -18.58 10.08 -21.32
C ALA A 97 -18.06 11.37 -20.67
N GLY A 98 -18.28 11.54 -19.37
CA GLY A 98 -17.86 12.73 -18.61
C GLY A 98 -16.67 12.47 -17.69
N LEU A 99 -16.90 11.69 -16.63
CA LEU A 99 -15.93 11.53 -15.54
C LEU A 99 -14.68 10.77 -15.96
N GLU A 100 -14.80 9.67 -16.71
CA GLU A 100 -13.67 8.87 -17.17
C GLU A 100 -12.66 9.68 -18.01
N PRO A 101 -13.09 10.39 -19.09
CA PRO A 101 -12.19 11.24 -19.86
C PRO A 101 -11.54 12.34 -19.01
N ALA A 102 -12.32 12.99 -18.14
CA ALA A 102 -11.84 14.07 -17.30
C ALA A 102 -10.80 13.58 -16.29
N TYR A 103 -11.08 12.48 -15.59
CA TYR A 103 -10.16 11.84 -14.66
C TYR A 103 -8.83 11.49 -15.35
N ARG A 104 -8.87 10.81 -16.51
CA ARG A 104 -7.66 10.40 -17.22
C ARG A 104 -6.83 11.61 -17.66
N TRP A 105 -7.49 12.67 -18.11
CA TRP A 105 -6.84 13.93 -18.47
C TRP A 105 -6.21 14.62 -17.26
N MET A 106 -6.95 14.75 -16.15
CA MET A 106 -6.48 15.39 -14.91
C MET A 106 -5.35 14.61 -14.24
N LYS A 107 -5.42 13.26 -14.19
CA LYS A 107 -4.37 12.41 -13.62
C LYS A 107 -3.08 12.49 -14.43
N LYS A 108 -3.16 12.61 -15.76
CA LYS A 108 -1.99 12.84 -16.62
C LYS A 108 -1.29 14.17 -16.32
N LYS A 109 -2.02 15.16 -15.81
CA LYS A 109 -1.53 16.50 -15.48
C LYS A 109 -1.23 16.70 -13.98
N ASP A 110 -1.34 15.64 -13.19
CA ASP A 110 -1.09 15.64 -11.73
C ASP A 110 -1.92 16.68 -10.95
N PHE A 111 -3.20 16.81 -11.31
CA PHE A 111 -4.10 17.75 -10.65
C PHE A 111 -4.36 17.38 -9.17
N PRO A 112 -4.34 18.34 -8.22
CA PRO A 112 -4.69 18.12 -6.82
C PRO A 112 -6.09 17.52 -6.63
N LEU A 113 -6.25 16.67 -5.62
CA LEU A 113 -7.48 15.92 -5.35
C LEU A 113 -8.72 16.83 -5.20
N LEU A 114 -8.60 17.94 -4.46
CA LEU A 114 -9.70 18.88 -4.25
C LEU A 114 -10.18 19.50 -5.56
N LEU A 115 -9.25 19.86 -6.46
CA LEU A 115 -9.61 20.42 -7.77
C LEU A 115 -10.30 19.36 -8.64
N ARG A 116 -9.84 18.10 -8.61
CA ARG A 116 -10.50 17.02 -9.34
C ARG A 116 -11.96 16.85 -8.90
N GLY A 117 -12.22 16.87 -7.59
CA GLY A 117 -13.58 16.81 -7.05
C GLY A 117 -14.48 17.94 -7.57
N PHE A 118 -13.95 19.17 -7.66
CA PHE A 118 -14.69 20.31 -8.22
C PHE A 118 -15.01 20.10 -9.71
N PHE A 119 -14.05 19.61 -10.50
CA PHE A 119 -14.29 19.28 -11.91
C PHE A 119 -15.35 18.20 -12.08
N TYR A 120 -15.30 17.13 -11.28
CA TYR A 120 -16.30 16.07 -11.34
C TYR A 120 -17.70 16.58 -11.01
N MET A 121 -17.82 17.38 -9.95
CA MET A 121 -19.06 18.05 -9.56
C MET A 121 -19.64 18.86 -10.73
N CYS A 122 -18.84 19.71 -11.37
CA CYS A 122 -19.30 20.50 -12.52
C CYS A 122 -19.76 19.62 -13.69
N ILE A 123 -19.01 18.55 -14.01
CA ILE A 123 -19.38 17.61 -15.09
C ILE A 123 -20.72 16.95 -14.79
N ILE A 124 -20.92 16.45 -13.56
CA ILE A 124 -22.16 15.79 -13.15
C ILE A 124 -23.33 16.78 -13.29
N LEU A 125 -23.23 17.97 -12.70
CA LEU A 125 -24.29 18.99 -12.77
C LEU A 125 -24.66 19.35 -14.22
N CYS A 126 -23.66 19.60 -15.07
CA CYS A 126 -23.89 19.96 -16.47
C CYS A 126 -24.54 18.82 -17.27
N MET A 127 -24.04 17.60 -17.11
CA MET A 127 -24.55 16.45 -17.86
C MET A 127 -25.90 15.98 -17.34
N GLU A 128 -26.14 16.02 -16.03
CA GLU A 128 -27.45 15.75 -15.44
C GLU A 128 -28.50 16.71 -16.02
N CYS A 129 -28.22 18.02 -16.01
CA CYS A 129 -29.09 18.99 -16.63
C CYS A 129 -29.39 18.69 -18.11
N LEU A 130 -28.34 18.42 -18.90
CA LEU A 130 -28.47 18.15 -20.33
C LEU A 130 -29.30 16.89 -20.60
N LEU A 131 -28.99 15.80 -19.90
CA LEU A 131 -29.66 14.51 -20.08
C LEU A 131 -31.11 14.56 -19.58
N GLY A 132 -31.40 15.36 -18.54
CA GLY A 132 -32.77 15.62 -18.10
C GLY A 132 -33.62 16.28 -19.17
N TRP A 133 -33.09 17.31 -19.85
CA TRP A 133 -33.77 17.94 -20.98
C TRP A 133 -33.99 16.98 -22.15
N ILE A 134 -32.99 16.18 -22.49
CA ILE A 134 -33.11 15.16 -23.55
C ILE A 134 -34.21 14.15 -23.21
N LEU A 135 -34.22 13.62 -21.99
CA LEU A 135 -35.24 12.68 -21.55
C LEU A 135 -36.63 13.30 -21.51
N PHE A 136 -36.75 14.55 -21.08
CA PHE A 136 -38.03 15.26 -21.12
C PHE A 136 -38.55 15.41 -22.55
N TRP A 137 -37.69 15.71 -23.52
CA TRP A 137 -38.14 15.79 -24.91
C TRP A 137 -38.60 14.46 -25.50
N ILE A 138 -37.96 13.36 -25.11
CA ILE A 138 -38.29 12.00 -25.58
C ILE A 138 -39.56 11.48 -24.89
N THR A 139 -39.63 11.60 -23.57
CA THR A 139 -40.66 10.95 -22.76
C THR A 139 -41.86 11.84 -22.45
N LYS A 140 -41.70 13.16 -22.54
CA LYS A 140 -42.63 14.20 -22.05
C LYS A 140 -42.87 14.19 -20.54
N TYR A 141 -42.12 13.38 -19.78
CA TYR A 141 -42.18 13.34 -18.33
C TYR A 141 -40.92 13.95 -17.72
N LYS A 142 -41.10 14.71 -16.62
CA LYS A 142 -39.97 15.12 -15.78
C LYS A 142 -39.54 13.94 -14.91
N ILE A 143 -38.65 13.11 -15.44
CA ILE A 143 -38.13 11.91 -14.75
C ILE A 143 -37.55 12.26 -13.37
N TRP A 144 -36.84 13.39 -13.29
CA TRP A 144 -36.51 14.09 -12.05
C TRP A 144 -36.58 15.59 -12.32
N TYR A 145 -36.74 16.41 -11.29
CA TYR A 145 -36.46 17.84 -11.36
C TYR A 145 -36.23 18.40 -9.97
N TYR A 146 -35.56 19.55 -9.92
CA TYR A 146 -35.27 20.28 -8.70
C TYR A 146 -36.10 21.56 -8.61
N THR A 147 -36.56 21.89 -7.40
CA THR A 147 -37.16 23.18 -7.07
C THR A 147 -36.58 23.73 -5.76
N GLY A 148 -36.81 25.02 -5.52
CA GLY A 148 -36.31 25.70 -4.33
C GLY A 148 -34.87 26.22 -4.50
N TRP A 149 -34.16 26.33 -3.37
CA TRP A 149 -32.81 26.91 -3.34
C TRP A 149 -31.81 26.12 -4.19
N GLY A 150 -31.04 26.83 -5.00
CA GLY A 150 -29.98 26.27 -5.85
C GLY A 150 -30.46 25.59 -7.14
N ALA A 151 -31.76 25.46 -7.39
CA ALA A 151 -32.27 24.83 -8.61
C ALA A 151 -31.89 25.63 -9.87
N PHE A 152 -31.36 24.94 -10.90
CA PHE A 152 -30.88 25.57 -12.14
C PHE A 152 -30.85 24.55 -13.30
N PRO A 153 -31.22 24.95 -14.54
CA PRO A 153 -32.60 25.18 -14.95
C PRO A 153 -33.38 23.85 -14.98
N VAL A 154 -34.13 23.57 -13.91
CA VAL A 154 -35.07 22.43 -13.74
C VAL A 154 -34.42 21.08 -13.42
N PHE A 155 -33.47 20.58 -14.23
CA PHE A 155 -32.96 19.20 -14.09
C PHE A 155 -31.67 19.05 -13.29
N THR A 156 -31.15 20.12 -12.69
CA THR A 156 -30.05 20.03 -11.71
C THR A 156 -30.20 21.10 -10.62
N SER A 157 -29.33 21.04 -9.61
CA SER A 157 -29.29 22.02 -8.53
C SER A 157 -27.87 22.21 -7.98
N PHE A 158 -27.45 23.45 -7.75
CA PHE A 158 -26.20 23.74 -7.04
C PHE A 158 -26.25 23.31 -5.57
N ALA A 159 -27.43 23.13 -5.00
CA ALA A 159 -27.58 22.67 -3.62
C ALA A 159 -27.09 21.23 -3.42
N ILE A 160 -27.19 20.39 -4.45
CA ILE A 160 -26.70 19.00 -4.43
C ILE A 160 -25.20 18.89 -4.77
N ALA A 161 -24.56 20.00 -5.13
CA ALA A 161 -23.17 20.03 -5.56
C ALA A 161 -22.17 19.39 -4.55
N PRO A 162 -22.29 19.58 -3.21
CA PRO A 162 -21.40 18.89 -2.27
C PRO A 162 -21.50 17.37 -2.33
N MET A 163 -22.70 16.84 -2.59
CA MET A 163 -22.91 15.40 -2.75
C MET A 163 -22.26 14.91 -4.04
N TRP A 164 -22.45 15.64 -5.15
CA TRP A 164 -21.81 15.32 -6.42
C TRP A 164 -20.29 15.42 -6.41
N PHE A 165 -19.72 16.33 -5.63
CA PHE A 165 -18.28 16.38 -5.38
C PHE A 165 -17.78 15.06 -4.79
N VAL A 166 -18.44 14.56 -3.72
CA VAL A 166 -18.08 13.30 -3.07
C VAL A 166 -18.28 12.12 -4.02
N CYS A 167 -19.41 12.06 -4.73
CA CYS A 167 -19.68 11.00 -5.70
C CYS A 167 -18.67 10.96 -6.84
N GLY A 168 -18.22 12.12 -7.32
CA GLY A 168 -17.15 12.23 -8.30
C GLY A 168 -15.85 11.60 -7.81
N LEU A 169 -15.45 11.91 -6.57
CA LEU A 169 -14.26 11.32 -5.95
C LEU A 169 -14.39 9.81 -5.72
N ILE A 170 -15.58 9.32 -5.32
CA ILE A 170 -15.83 7.88 -5.20
C ILE A 170 -15.75 7.21 -6.58
N SER A 171 -16.33 7.84 -7.61
CA SER A 171 -16.30 7.33 -8.99
C SER A 171 -14.87 7.24 -9.54
N GLU A 172 -13.98 8.17 -9.15
CA GLU A 172 -12.55 8.07 -9.46
C GLU A 172 -11.92 6.76 -8.96
N ASN A 173 -12.27 6.26 -7.77
CA ASN A 173 -11.74 4.98 -7.28
C ASN A 173 -12.19 3.82 -8.18
N VAL A 174 -13.44 3.83 -8.63
CA VAL A 174 -13.97 2.82 -9.56
C VAL A 174 -13.29 2.92 -10.93
N ILE A 175 -13.06 4.14 -11.43
CA ILE A 175 -12.30 4.37 -12.66
C ILE A 175 -10.87 3.84 -12.53
N ASN A 176 -10.19 4.09 -11.40
CA ASN A 176 -8.85 3.55 -11.13
C ASN A 176 -8.84 2.02 -11.22
N ILE A 177 -9.84 1.35 -10.64
CA ILE A 177 -9.97 -0.11 -10.69
C ILE A 177 -10.09 -0.58 -12.15
N PHE A 178 -10.98 0.03 -12.94
CA PHE A 178 -11.11 -0.33 -14.35
C PHE A 178 -9.85 -0.07 -15.16
N ASP A 179 -9.16 1.05 -14.94
CA ASP A 179 -7.90 1.35 -15.60
C ASP A 179 -6.81 0.37 -15.17
N SER A 180 -6.79 -0.08 -13.92
CA SER A 180 -5.87 -1.12 -13.45
C SER A 180 -6.13 -2.46 -14.11
N PHE A 181 -7.40 -2.87 -14.29
CA PHE A 181 -7.77 -4.08 -15.04
C PHE A 181 -7.52 -3.99 -16.54
N ASP A 182 -7.79 -2.84 -17.16
CA ASP A 182 -7.53 -2.63 -18.58
C ASP A 182 -6.04 -2.56 -18.87
N ASN A 183 -5.27 -1.88 -18.02
CA ASN A 183 -3.81 -1.90 -18.09
C ASN A 183 -3.31 -3.31 -17.89
N LEU A 184 -3.82 -4.08 -16.93
CA LEU A 184 -3.48 -5.49 -16.78
C LEU A 184 -3.78 -6.26 -18.05
N LYS A 185 -4.97 -6.16 -18.64
CA LYS A 185 -5.31 -6.85 -19.89
C LYS A 185 -4.41 -6.41 -21.05
N LEU A 186 -4.22 -5.11 -21.25
CA LEU A 186 -3.36 -4.58 -22.31
C LEU A 186 -1.89 -5.00 -22.14
N THR A 187 -1.44 -5.07 -20.89
CA THR A 187 -0.11 -5.53 -20.49
C THR A 187 -0.03 -7.04 -20.72
N LEU A 188 -0.88 -7.86 -20.09
CA LEU A 188 -0.99 -9.31 -20.30
C LEU A 188 -1.09 -9.70 -21.79
N TYR A 189 -1.93 -9.04 -22.58
CA TYR A 189 -2.10 -9.37 -23.99
C TYR A 189 -1.00 -8.79 -24.89
N GLY A 190 -0.59 -7.55 -24.64
CA GLY A 190 0.55 -6.94 -25.33
C GLY A 190 1.84 -7.72 -25.06
N LEU A 191 1.90 -8.40 -23.93
CA LEU A 191 3.05 -9.17 -23.51
C LEU A 191 2.94 -10.66 -23.78
N ALA A 192 1.73 -11.24 -23.83
CA ALA A 192 1.51 -12.54 -24.48
C ALA A 192 1.90 -12.46 -25.96
N ALA A 193 1.65 -11.32 -26.62
CA ALA A 193 2.12 -11.05 -27.97
C ALA A 193 3.64 -10.78 -28.05
N SER A 194 4.28 -10.31 -26.97
CA SER A 194 5.73 -10.08 -26.90
C SER A 194 6.53 -11.24 -26.29
N ALA A 195 5.88 -12.26 -25.74
CA ALA A 195 6.52 -13.47 -25.23
C ALA A 195 7.28 -14.25 -26.34
N GLY A 196 6.93 -13.99 -27.62
CA GLY A 196 7.69 -14.44 -28.79
C GLY A 196 8.65 -13.40 -29.39
N ALA A 197 8.81 -12.21 -28.80
CA ALA A 197 9.73 -11.18 -29.29
C ALA A 197 11.06 -11.26 -28.53
N LYS A 198 12.19 -11.22 -29.26
CA LYS A 198 13.53 -11.15 -28.64
C LYS A 198 13.59 -10.00 -27.63
N LYS A 199 14.04 -10.32 -26.40
CA LYS A 199 14.26 -9.38 -25.30
C LYS A 199 15.15 -8.23 -25.80
N LYS A 200 14.58 -7.03 -25.97
CA LYS A 200 15.39 -5.81 -26.17
C LYS A 200 16.20 -5.60 -24.89
N ASN A 201 17.44 -5.11 -25.01
CA ASN A 201 18.33 -4.75 -23.88
C ASN A 201 17.53 -4.07 -22.76
N GLY A 202 17.14 -4.85 -21.76
CA GLY A 202 16.22 -4.39 -20.73
C GLY A 202 16.88 -3.31 -19.89
N ASN A 203 16.10 -2.29 -19.53
CA ASN A 203 16.59 -1.10 -18.87
C ASN A 203 15.83 -0.81 -17.56
N LYS A 204 15.09 -1.79 -17.03
CA LYS A 204 14.33 -1.64 -15.80
C LYS A 204 14.58 -2.75 -14.78
N ILE A 205 14.38 -2.41 -13.52
CA ILE A 205 14.32 -3.35 -12.39
C ILE A 205 13.02 -3.06 -11.62
N ALA A 206 12.28 -4.09 -11.27
CA ALA A 206 11.14 -3.99 -10.37
C ALA A 206 11.55 -4.35 -8.94
N VAL A 207 11.01 -3.65 -7.95
CA VAL A 207 11.27 -3.89 -6.53
C VAL A 207 9.94 -3.93 -5.78
N ILE A 208 9.71 -5.01 -5.04
CA ILE A 208 8.55 -5.21 -4.14
C ILE A 208 9.07 -5.57 -2.74
N SER A 209 8.25 -5.40 -1.71
CA SER A 209 8.53 -5.84 -0.32
C SER A 209 7.23 -5.90 0.47
N ASP A 210 7.31 -6.34 1.72
CA ASP A 210 6.24 -6.22 2.73
C ASP A 210 4.92 -6.79 2.18
N VAL A 211 4.99 -8.03 1.71
CA VAL A 211 3.85 -8.80 1.20
C VAL A 211 3.22 -9.61 2.32
N HIS A 212 4.04 -10.15 3.23
CA HIS A 212 3.64 -10.92 4.42
C HIS A 212 2.74 -12.13 4.11
N ILE A 213 3.16 -12.99 3.18
CA ILE A 213 2.49 -14.27 2.91
C ILE A 213 2.66 -15.17 4.14
N GLY A 214 1.66 -15.14 5.00
CA GLY A 214 1.61 -15.87 6.26
C GLY A 214 0.28 -16.59 6.43
N LYS A 215 -0.05 -16.91 7.69
CA LYS A 215 -1.34 -17.52 8.01
C LYS A 215 -2.48 -16.53 7.83
N GLU A 216 -3.65 -17.00 7.40
CA GLU A 216 -4.80 -16.11 7.19
C GLU A 216 -5.35 -15.54 8.50
N ASN A 217 -5.30 -16.31 9.58
CA ASN A 217 -5.77 -15.90 10.90
C ASN A 217 -4.79 -14.93 11.57
N GLY A 218 -5.19 -13.65 11.73
CA GLY A 218 -4.33 -12.59 12.26
C GLY A 218 -3.24 -12.10 11.31
N GLY A 219 -3.16 -12.65 10.09
CA GLY A 219 -2.16 -12.26 9.09
C GLY A 219 -2.52 -10.99 8.31
N TRP A 220 -1.52 -10.37 7.69
CA TRP A 220 -1.70 -9.18 6.86
C TRP A 220 -1.94 -9.50 5.37
N PHE A 221 -1.77 -10.73 4.92
CA PHE A 221 -1.99 -11.11 3.52
C PHE A 221 -3.31 -11.87 3.35
N THR A 222 -4.41 -11.13 3.23
CA THR A 222 -5.77 -11.67 3.15
C THR A 222 -6.64 -10.93 2.13
N GLY A 223 -7.87 -11.39 1.88
CA GLY A 223 -8.84 -10.73 1.01
C GLY A 223 -8.37 -10.56 -0.44
N LEU A 224 -8.28 -9.32 -0.92
CA LEU A 224 -7.93 -9.01 -2.32
C LEU A 224 -6.41 -8.97 -2.60
N TYR A 225 -5.57 -9.04 -1.56
CA TYR A 225 -4.12 -8.89 -1.70
C TYR A 225 -3.43 -10.00 -2.53
N PRO A 226 -3.86 -11.27 -2.48
CA PRO A 226 -3.40 -12.28 -3.43
C PRO A 226 -3.63 -11.89 -4.90
N ALA A 227 -4.77 -11.29 -5.22
CA ALA A 227 -5.06 -10.84 -6.58
C ALA A 227 -4.22 -9.60 -6.96
N PHE A 228 -4.02 -8.66 -6.03
CA PHE A 228 -3.16 -7.50 -6.24
C PHE A 228 -1.70 -7.89 -6.49
N LEU A 229 -1.16 -8.85 -5.72
CA LEU A 229 0.17 -9.39 -5.94
C LEU A 229 0.28 -10.06 -7.32
N SER A 230 -0.71 -10.89 -7.69
CA SER A 230 -0.77 -11.51 -9.02
C SER A 230 -0.68 -10.48 -10.15
N ILE A 231 -1.40 -9.35 -10.03
CA ILE A 231 -1.38 -8.25 -10.99
C ILE A 231 0.02 -7.63 -11.09
N ILE A 232 0.67 -7.35 -9.95
CA ILE A 232 2.00 -6.72 -9.91
C ILE A 232 3.05 -7.67 -10.50
N LEU A 233 3.02 -8.95 -10.13
CA LEU A 233 3.95 -9.96 -10.64
C LEU A 233 3.79 -10.18 -12.14
N TYR A 234 2.56 -10.28 -12.67
CA TYR A 234 2.37 -10.37 -14.12
C TYR A 234 2.83 -9.11 -14.86
N LYS A 235 2.59 -7.91 -14.31
CA LYS A 235 3.13 -6.67 -14.90
C LYS A 235 4.65 -6.70 -14.95
N THR A 236 5.29 -7.27 -13.93
CA THR A 236 6.75 -7.41 -13.84
C THR A 236 7.29 -8.45 -14.81
N ALA A 237 6.85 -9.70 -14.70
CA ALA A 237 7.33 -10.84 -15.49
C ALA A 237 7.25 -10.57 -16.99
N LEU A 238 6.19 -9.89 -17.39
CA LEU A 238 5.86 -9.75 -18.78
C LEU A 238 6.48 -8.48 -19.40
N ASP A 239 6.77 -7.40 -18.64
CA ASP A 239 7.40 -6.20 -19.22
C ASP A 239 8.84 -6.52 -19.65
N SER A 240 9.04 -6.76 -20.95
CA SER A 240 10.36 -7.08 -21.54
C SER A 240 11.49 -6.10 -21.24
N ARG A 241 11.17 -4.90 -20.74
CA ARG A 241 12.18 -3.91 -20.29
C ARG A 241 12.71 -4.23 -18.89
N ILE A 242 11.95 -4.98 -18.08
CA ILE A 242 12.33 -5.39 -16.73
C ILE A 242 13.23 -6.61 -16.82
N THR A 243 14.48 -6.45 -16.40
CA THR A 243 15.48 -7.51 -16.40
C THR A 243 15.46 -8.27 -15.09
N LYS A 244 15.26 -7.59 -13.97
CA LYS A 244 15.27 -8.18 -12.62
C LYS A 244 14.03 -7.81 -11.82
N LEU A 245 13.53 -8.77 -11.05
CA LEU A 245 12.63 -8.54 -9.93
C LEU A 245 13.43 -8.67 -8.64
N ILE A 246 13.32 -7.69 -7.76
CA ILE A 246 13.92 -7.71 -6.42
C ILE A 246 12.78 -7.78 -5.41
N ILE A 247 12.81 -8.82 -4.59
CA ILE A 247 11.94 -9.01 -3.43
C ILE A 247 12.75 -8.56 -2.21
N LEU A 248 12.39 -7.40 -1.66
CA LEU A 248 13.15 -6.66 -0.65
C LEU A 248 12.56 -6.85 0.76
N GLY A 249 12.47 -8.11 1.17
CA GLY A 249 12.11 -8.54 2.52
C GLY A 249 10.62 -8.59 2.82
N ASP A 250 10.30 -9.36 3.86
CA ASP A 250 8.96 -9.64 4.36
C ASP A 250 8.02 -10.11 3.25
N PHE A 251 8.50 -11.02 2.40
CA PHE A 251 7.68 -11.64 1.36
C PHE A 251 6.84 -12.77 1.95
N PHE A 252 7.51 -13.65 2.70
CA PHE A 252 6.85 -14.61 3.58
C PHE A 252 6.75 -14.05 4.99
N ASP A 253 5.86 -14.59 5.79
CA ASP A 253 5.71 -14.23 7.20
C ASP A 253 5.74 -15.48 8.09
N THR A 254 6.83 -15.63 8.84
CA THR A 254 7.02 -16.69 9.85
C THR A 254 6.84 -16.18 11.27
N TRP A 255 6.36 -14.94 11.45
CA TRP A 255 6.20 -14.29 12.75
C TRP A 255 4.73 -14.04 13.09
N LEU A 256 3.93 -13.57 12.13
CA LEU A 256 2.60 -13.02 12.41
C LEU A 256 1.52 -14.10 12.48
N CYS A 257 1.16 -14.47 13.71
CA CYS A 257 -0.08 -15.15 14.07
C CYS A 257 -0.36 -14.92 15.57
N PRO A 258 -1.59 -15.18 16.05
CA PRO A 258 -1.92 -15.10 17.48
C PRO A 258 -0.96 -15.94 18.36
N PRO A 259 -0.77 -15.57 19.65
CA PRO A 259 0.11 -16.30 20.56
C PRO A 259 -0.22 -17.80 20.67
N GLU A 260 -1.48 -18.17 20.55
CA GLU A 260 -1.98 -19.54 20.75
C GLU A 260 -1.75 -20.43 19.53
N GLU A 261 -1.41 -19.84 18.39
CA GLU A 261 -1.19 -20.51 17.12
C GLU A 261 0.31 -20.57 16.78
N LYS A 262 0.79 -21.69 16.25
CA LYS A 262 2.17 -21.76 15.73
C LYS A 262 2.25 -21.03 14.39
N PRO A 263 3.23 -20.14 14.17
CA PRO A 263 3.47 -19.57 12.85
C PRO A 263 4.04 -20.64 11.92
N PHE A 264 4.17 -20.33 10.63
CA PHE A 264 4.95 -21.17 9.73
C PHE A 264 6.41 -21.22 10.21
N GLY A 265 7.01 -22.41 10.20
CA GLY A 265 8.42 -22.60 10.60
C GLY A 265 9.41 -22.16 9.54
N SER A 266 8.99 -22.05 8.27
CA SER A 266 9.86 -21.61 7.20
C SER A 266 9.11 -20.96 6.04
N ALA A 267 9.88 -20.30 5.16
CA ALA A 267 9.38 -19.81 3.89
C ALA A 267 8.87 -20.95 2.98
N ALA A 268 9.45 -22.15 3.05
CA ALA A 268 8.96 -23.31 2.31
C ALA A 268 7.57 -23.76 2.78
N GLU A 269 7.31 -23.77 4.09
CA GLU A 269 5.99 -24.12 4.63
C GLU A 269 4.94 -23.09 4.20
N ALA A 270 5.26 -21.80 4.28
CA ALA A 270 4.40 -20.74 3.77
C ALA A 270 4.14 -20.88 2.26
N ALA A 271 5.17 -21.21 1.49
CA ALA A 271 5.05 -21.45 0.05
C ALA A 271 4.15 -22.63 -0.29
N ASP A 272 4.26 -23.76 0.43
CA ASP A 272 3.43 -24.95 0.22
C ASP A 272 1.96 -24.68 0.58
N ALA A 273 1.71 -23.99 1.69
CA ALA A 273 0.37 -23.59 2.11
C ALA A 273 -0.33 -22.72 1.05
N TRP A 274 0.42 -21.90 0.31
CA TRP A 274 -0.08 -20.99 -0.72
C TRP A 274 0.16 -21.48 -2.16
N LYS A 275 0.51 -22.75 -2.39
CA LYS A 275 0.90 -23.25 -3.73
C LYS A 275 -0.17 -23.11 -4.82
N ASP A 276 -1.44 -23.18 -4.43
CA ASP A 276 -2.59 -23.08 -5.33
C ASP A 276 -3.15 -21.65 -5.44
N ALA A 277 -2.50 -20.69 -4.79
CA ALA A 277 -2.95 -19.30 -4.79
C ALA A 277 -2.80 -18.61 -6.15
N VAL A 278 -3.68 -17.65 -6.43
CA VAL A 278 -3.76 -16.94 -7.72
C VAL A 278 -2.49 -16.16 -8.12
N PHE A 279 -1.62 -15.85 -7.17
CA PHE A 279 -0.35 -15.18 -7.44
C PHE A 279 0.79 -16.15 -7.78
N MET A 280 0.69 -17.42 -7.40
CA MET A 280 1.78 -18.40 -7.55
C MET A 280 2.16 -18.61 -9.03
N PRO A 281 1.21 -18.72 -9.99
CA PRO A 281 1.55 -18.75 -11.41
C PRO A 281 2.26 -17.47 -11.89
N ALA A 282 1.92 -16.31 -11.33
CA ALA A 282 2.53 -15.03 -11.69
C ALA A 282 3.98 -14.94 -11.17
N LEU A 283 4.23 -15.41 -9.94
CA LEU A 283 5.57 -15.50 -9.35
C LEU A 283 6.47 -16.43 -10.18
N LYS A 284 5.95 -17.62 -10.50
CA LYS A 284 6.59 -18.59 -11.40
C LYS A 284 6.92 -17.98 -12.76
N LYS A 285 6.07 -17.08 -13.27
CA LYS A 285 6.35 -16.36 -14.52
C LYS A 285 7.48 -15.35 -14.39
N CYS A 286 7.62 -14.66 -13.26
CA CYS A 286 8.79 -13.81 -12.99
C CYS A 286 10.09 -14.63 -13.01
N ILE A 287 10.10 -15.79 -12.33
CA ILE A 287 11.26 -16.69 -12.27
C ILE A 287 11.67 -17.19 -13.68
N GLU A 288 10.68 -17.49 -14.51
CA GLU A 288 10.88 -17.94 -15.89
C GLU A 288 11.42 -16.83 -16.81
N LEU A 289 10.86 -15.60 -16.73
CA LEU A 289 11.08 -14.55 -17.73
C LEU A 289 12.06 -13.44 -17.34
N CYS A 290 12.18 -13.13 -16.05
CA CYS A 290 13.23 -12.21 -15.58
C CYS A 290 14.59 -12.89 -15.72
N ASP A 291 15.63 -12.10 -15.99
CA ASP A 291 17.01 -12.59 -16.03
C ASP A 291 17.39 -13.19 -14.67
N GLU A 292 16.98 -12.51 -13.60
CA GLU A 292 17.10 -12.98 -12.22
C GLU A 292 15.92 -12.48 -11.38
N VAL A 293 15.57 -13.25 -10.36
CA VAL A 293 14.68 -12.81 -9.28
C VAL A 293 15.50 -12.87 -8.00
N TRP A 294 15.75 -11.72 -7.36
CA TRP A 294 16.51 -11.66 -6.12
C TRP A 294 15.57 -11.67 -4.93
N TYR A 295 15.96 -12.40 -3.90
CA TYR A 295 15.28 -12.47 -2.62
C TYR A 295 16.22 -11.96 -1.54
N ILE A 296 15.80 -10.92 -0.84
CA ILE A 296 16.54 -10.31 0.26
C ILE A 296 15.64 -10.47 1.48
N PRO A 297 16.04 -11.21 2.52
CA PRO A 297 15.21 -11.38 3.71
C PRO A 297 14.93 -10.06 4.42
N GLY A 298 13.72 -9.95 4.95
CA GLY A 298 13.30 -8.97 5.94
C GLY A 298 13.38 -9.55 7.34
N ASN A 299 12.66 -8.94 8.29
CA ASN A 299 12.64 -9.47 9.65
C ASN A 299 11.69 -10.67 9.77
N HIS A 300 10.53 -10.63 9.12
CA HIS A 300 9.51 -11.70 9.22
C HIS A 300 9.90 -13.02 8.54
N ASP A 301 10.96 -13.01 7.75
CA ASP A 301 11.45 -14.16 6.99
C ASP A 301 12.99 -14.26 7.03
N MET A 302 13.59 -13.75 8.11
CA MET A 302 15.05 -13.66 8.31
C MET A 302 15.79 -15.00 8.21
N GLY A 303 15.10 -16.10 8.55
CA GLY A 303 15.63 -17.47 8.48
C GLY A 303 15.53 -18.13 7.09
N THR A 304 15.06 -17.41 6.06
CA THR A 304 14.87 -17.97 4.72
C THR A 304 16.19 -18.46 4.13
N THR A 305 16.22 -19.73 3.74
CA THR A 305 17.36 -20.37 3.08
C THR A 305 17.16 -20.44 1.57
N GLN A 306 18.24 -20.72 0.82
CA GLN A 306 18.12 -20.96 -0.61
C GLN A 306 17.29 -22.23 -0.90
N ASP A 307 17.34 -23.23 -0.02
CA ASP A 307 16.54 -24.46 -0.15
C ASP A 307 15.05 -24.19 0.00
N ASP A 308 14.67 -23.27 0.90
CA ASP A 308 13.28 -22.83 0.98
C ASP A 308 12.80 -22.22 -0.34
N LEU A 309 13.61 -21.36 -0.95
CA LEU A 309 13.29 -20.74 -2.24
C LEU A 309 13.26 -21.76 -3.38
N ASN A 310 14.12 -22.78 -3.35
CA ASN A 310 14.19 -23.84 -4.37
C ASN A 310 12.88 -24.64 -4.50
N THR A 311 12.05 -24.67 -3.45
CA THR A 311 10.70 -25.25 -3.49
C THR A 311 9.79 -24.55 -4.51
N ILE A 312 10.06 -23.28 -4.81
CA ILE A 312 9.38 -22.50 -5.85
C ILE A 312 10.31 -22.37 -7.06
N SER A 313 10.40 -23.44 -7.85
CA SER A 313 11.20 -23.45 -9.07
C SER A 313 10.37 -23.72 -10.33
N VAL A 314 10.88 -23.25 -11.46
CA VAL A 314 10.31 -23.46 -12.81
C VAL A 314 11.45 -23.62 -13.80
N ASN A 315 11.44 -24.72 -14.56
CA ASN A 315 12.47 -25.00 -15.58
C ASN A 315 13.91 -24.91 -15.04
N GLY A 316 14.13 -25.41 -13.82
CA GLY A 316 15.44 -25.37 -13.14
C GLY A 316 15.88 -23.98 -12.67
N ARG A 317 15.01 -22.96 -12.75
CA ARG A 317 15.24 -21.61 -12.25
C ARG A 317 14.46 -21.38 -10.96
N THR A 318 14.99 -20.54 -10.09
CA THR A 318 14.40 -20.18 -8.80
C THR A 318 14.77 -18.73 -8.44
N MET A 319 14.25 -18.23 -7.32
CA MET A 319 14.68 -16.98 -6.71
C MET A 319 16.06 -17.16 -6.07
N LEU A 320 16.90 -16.14 -6.19
CA LEU A 320 18.28 -16.15 -5.69
C LEU A 320 18.34 -15.39 -4.37
N LEU A 321 18.68 -16.10 -3.29
CA LEU A 321 18.93 -15.50 -1.99
C LEU A 321 20.17 -14.59 -2.07
N LYS A 322 20.02 -13.32 -1.66
CA LYS A 322 21.10 -12.33 -1.63
C LYS A 322 21.23 -11.79 -0.20
N ALA A 323 22.47 -11.70 0.29
CA ALA A 323 22.72 -11.15 1.61
C ALA A 323 22.59 -9.61 1.62
N PRO A 324 22.15 -9.00 2.72
CA PRO A 324 22.23 -7.56 2.89
C PRO A 324 23.66 -7.05 2.63
N GLY A 325 23.82 -6.05 1.76
CA GLY A 325 25.13 -5.44 1.46
C GLY A 325 25.93 -6.03 0.30
N THR A 326 25.64 -7.23 -0.22
CA THR A 326 26.37 -7.82 -1.38
C THR A 326 26.20 -7.04 -2.69
N TYR A 327 25.31 -6.04 -2.69
CA TYR A 327 24.89 -5.25 -3.85
C TYR A 327 25.91 -4.22 -4.34
N GLN A 328 26.96 -3.93 -3.55
CA GLN A 328 27.95 -2.88 -3.89
C GLN A 328 28.86 -3.25 -5.07
N ALA A 329 28.96 -4.54 -5.42
CA ALA A 329 29.89 -5.05 -6.44
C ALA A 329 29.22 -5.51 -7.75
N GLU A 330 27.89 -5.72 -7.77
CA GLU A 330 27.20 -6.27 -8.95
C GLU A 330 26.64 -5.15 -9.85
N THR A 331 26.94 -5.21 -11.16
CA THR A 331 26.31 -4.33 -12.15
C THR A 331 24.83 -4.65 -12.27
N LEU A 332 23.98 -3.82 -11.67
CA LEU A 332 22.51 -4.01 -11.68
C LEU A 332 21.91 -4.02 -13.08
N PHE A 333 22.52 -3.28 -14.01
CA PHE A 333 22.24 -3.26 -15.44
C PHE A 333 23.50 -3.70 -16.20
N ASN A 334 23.34 -4.22 -17.42
CA ASN A 334 24.46 -4.58 -18.31
C ASN A 334 25.31 -3.37 -18.79
N ASN A 335 25.19 -2.20 -18.14
CA ASN A 335 25.98 -0.99 -18.39
C ASN A 335 26.61 -0.50 -17.06
N PRO A 336 27.93 -0.68 -16.85
CA PRO A 336 28.63 -0.36 -15.61
C PRO A 336 28.59 1.12 -15.20
N SER A 337 28.42 2.04 -16.15
CA SER A 337 28.37 3.48 -15.88
C SER A 337 27.06 3.94 -15.24
N ALA A 338 26.02 3.09 -15.22
CA ALA A 338 24.67 3.47 -14.78
C ALA A 338 24.33 3.03 -13.34
N THR A 339 25.16 2.22 -12.66
CA THR A 339 24.73 1.44 -11.47
C THR A 339 25.65 1.45 -10.26
N LYS A 340 26.69 2.28 -10.20
CA LYS A 340 27.67 2.21 -9.11
C LYS A 340 27.17 2.63 -7.71
N SER A 341 25.86 2.83 -7.51
CA SER A 341 25.37 3.46 -6.27
C SER A 341 23.91 3.22 -5.90
N VAL A 342 23.27 2.14 -6.40
CA VAL A 342 21.95 1.73 -5.91
C VAL A 342 22.13 0.72 -4.78
N ARG A 343 21.42 0.92 -3.68
CA ARG A 343 21.46 0.11 -2.48
C ARG A 343 20.06 -0.38 -2.14
N PHE A 344 19.97 -1.65 -1.80
CA PHE A 344 18.75 -2.33 -1.37
C PHE A 344 18.95 -2.80 0.06
N GLU A 345 18.07 -2.37 0.96
CA GLU A 345 18.04 -2.81 2.35
C GLU A 345 16.57 -2.99 2.73
N HIS A 346 16.19 -4.04 3.45
CA HIS A 346 14.80 -4.09 3.93
C HIS A 346 14.57 -2.96 4.96
N GLY A 347 15.53 -2.77 5.88
CA GLY A 347 15.55 -1.69 6.87
C GLY A 347 15.43 -2.15 8.32
N HIS A 348 15.12 -3.43 8.56
CA HIS A 348 14.95 -3.99 9.90
C HIS A 348 16.24 -3.98 10.75
N ALA A 349 17.42 -4.07 10.13
CA ALA A 349 18.70 -4.02 10.85
C ALA A 349 18.95 -2.70 11.60
N SER A 350 18.24 -1.63 11.24
CA SER A 350 18.28 -0.33 11.91
C SER A 350 17.11 -0.09 12.87
N ASP A 351 16.25 -1.10 13.06
CA ASP A 351 15.10 -1.03 13.94
C ASP A 351 15.41 -1.49 15.37
N LEU A 352 14.79 -0.85 16.36
CA LEU A 352 14.97 -1.19 17.76
C LEU A 352 14.46 -2.59 18.09
N PHE A 353 13.35 -3.01 17.48
CA PHE A 353 12.68 -4.26 17.84
C PHE A 353 13.02 -5.40 16.87
N ASN A 354 13.27 -5.08 15.61
CA ASN A 354 13.35 -6.05 14.52
C ASN A 354 14.77 -6.34 14.03
N ALA A 355 15.79 -5.67 14.56
CA ALA A 355 17.18 -5.95 14.20
C ALA A 355 17.58 -7.38 14.59
N PRO A 356 18.43 -8.06 13.79
CA PRO A 356 18.94 -9.37 14.13
C PRO A 356 19.68 -9.35 15.46
N VAL A 357 19.47 -10.38 16.27
CA VAL A 357 20.12 -10.54 17.57
C VAL A 357 21.51 -11.14 17.37
N SER A 358 22.52 -10.56 18.00
CA SER A 358 23.87 -11.13 18.00
C SER A 358 23.88 -12.47 18.74
N PRO A 359 24.58 -13.51 18.26
CA PRO A 359 24.75 -14.76 18.99
C PRO A 359 25.37 -14.60 20.39
N ALA A 360 26.07 -13.50 20.64
CA ALA A 360 26.64 -13.18 21.94
C ALA A 360 25.65 -12.53 22.92
N ASP A 361 24.44 -12.19 22.46
CA ASP A 361 23.42 -11.52 23.26
C ASP A 361 22.63 -12.52 24.11
N THR A 362 23.07 -12.73 25.35
CA THR A 362 22.46 -13.67 26.29
C THR A 362 21.16 -13.16 26.93
N ASP A 363 20.79 -11.90 26.69
CA ASP A 363 19.58 -11.27 27.25
C ASP A 363 18.36 -11.44 26.32
N ALA A 364 18.57 -11.87 25.07
CA ALA A 364 17.50 -12.11 24.11
C ALA A 364 16.86 -13.48 24.30
N LEU A 365 15.54 -13.54 24.24
CA LEU A 365 14.79 -14.79 24.42
C LEU A 365 14.90 -15.67 23.16
N GLN A 366 15.57 -16.82 23.30
CA GLN A 366 15.84 -17.79 22.24
C GLN A 366 16.55 -17.22 21.00
N GLY A 367 17.34 -16.15 21.17
CA GLY A 367 18.05 -15.48 20.07
C GLY A 367 17.13 -14.79 19.05
N LEU A 368 15.86 -14.57 19.39
CA LEU A 368 14.90 -13.88 18.53
C LEU A 368 14.83 -12.38 18.87
N PRO A 369 14.63 -11.49 17.87
CA PRO A 369 14.39 -10.07 18.12
C PRO A 369 13.14 -9.84 18.97
N PHE A 370 13.14 -8.81 19.80
CA PHE A 370 11.96 -8.47 20.62
C PHE A 370 10.70 -8.25 19.76
N GLY A 371 10.88 -7.72 18.54
CA GLY A 371 9.83 -7.50 17.55
C GLY A 371 9.07 -8.75 17.14
N TYR A 372 9.68 -9.94 17.25
CA TYR A 372 8.98 -11.21 17.07
C TYR A 372 7.84 -11.33 18.09
N TYR A 373 8.14 -11.18 19.39
CA TYR A 373 7.15 -11.30 20.45
C TYR A 373 6.14 -10.15 20.45
N VAL A 374 6.57 -8.93 20.08
CA VAL A 374 5.66 -7.80 19.87
C VAL A 374 4.64 -8.14 18.79
N THR A 375 5.08 -8.70 17.67
CA THR A 375 4.22 -9.12 16.55
C THR A 375 3.20 -10.18 17.00
N ARG A 376 3.63 -11.19 17.77
CA ARG A 376 2.74 -12.24 18.31
C ARG A 376 1.67 -11.67 19.22
N LEU A 377 2.06 -10.83 20.18
CA LEU A 377 1.14 -10.26 21.17
C LEU A 377 0.16 -9.23 20.56
N ALA A 378 0.53 -8.62 19.42
CA ALA A 378 -0.29 -7.63 18.73
C ALA A 378 -1.00 -8.16 17.47
N ALA A 379 -0.94 -9.46 17.17
CA ALA A 379 -1.38 -10.02 15.89
C ALA A 379 -2.86 -9.76 15.56
N THR A 380 -3.74 -9.69 16.57
CA THR A 380 -5.19 -9.52 16.39
C THR A 380 -5.62 -8.05 16.25
N GLU A 381 -4.69 -7.11 16.28
CA GLU A 381 -5.01 -5.72 16.59
C GLU A 381 -4.34 -4.69 15.66
N THR A 382 -5.04 -3.57 15.41
CA THR A 382 -4.49 -2.42 14.70
C THR A 382 -4.27 -1.23 15.63
N TYR A 383 -3.03 -0.95 16.04
CA TYR A 383 -2.73 0.13 16.99
C TYR A 383 -1.51 0.98 16.65
N ASP A 384 -1.43 2.10 17.38
CA ASP A 384 -0.33 3.05 17.36
C ASP A 384 0.76 2.61 18.36
N ILE A 385 1.62 1.69 17.92
CA ILE A 385 2.77 1.19 18.69
C ILE A 385 3.69 2.34 19.13
N GLU A 386 3.76 3.42 18.37
CA GLU A 386 4.56 4.61 18.70
C GLU A 386 4.09 5.24 20.02
N LYS A 387 2.77 5.32 20.24
CA LYS A 387 2.19 5.86 21.46
C LYS A 387 2.53 5.01 22.69
N ILE A 388 2.56 3.69 22.53
CA ILE A 388 2.91 2.75 23.61
C ILE A 388 4.38 2.89 23.96
N LEU A 389 5.23 2.88 22.93
CA LEU A 389 6.67 3.09 23.06
C LEU A 389 6.98 4.38 23.82
N GLN A 390 6.37 5.49 23.41
CA GLN A 390 6.58 6.80 24.04
C GLN A 390 6.18 6.79 25.52
N LYS A 391 5.06 6.15 25.87
CA LYS A 391 4.61 6.06 27.26
C LYS A 391 5.54 5.18 28.10
N ALA A 392 5.87 3.98 27.63
CA ALA A 392 6.76 3.07 28.33
C ALA A 392 8.14 3.71 28.55
N TYR A 393 8.68 4.37 27.51
CA TYR A 393 9.96 5.08 27.58
C TYR A 393 9.93 6.25 28.58
N ALA A 394 8.88 7.08 28.54
CA ALA A 394 8.76 8.20 29.47
C ALA A 394 8.67 7.72 30.93
N SER A 395 7.94 6.64 31.17
CA SER A 395 7.84 6.02 32.50
C SER A 395 9.18 5.44 32.96
N SER A 396 9.90 4.70 32.11
CA SER A 396 11.21 4.14 32.48
C SER A 396 12.28 5.21 32.69
N ALA A 397 12.25 6.30 31.91
CA ALA A 397 13.16 7.43 32.07
C ALA A 397 12.90 8.23 33.35
N SER A 398 11.64 8.29 33.83
CA SER A 398 11.34 8.94 35.12
C SER A 398 11.85 8.14 36.34
N SER A 399 12.14 6.84 36.16
CA SER A 399 12.70 5.96 37.18
C SER A 399 14.23 6.04 37.28
N SER A 400 14.91 6.75 36.37
CA SER A 400 16.39 6.77 36.25
C SER A 400 17.10 7.66 37.27
N GLY A 401 16.47 7.93 38.42
CA GLY A 401 17.14 8.56 39.55
C GLY A 401 18.02 7.57 40.29
N LYS A 402 19.26 7.38 39.82
CA LYS A 402 20.36 6.58 40.41
C LYS A 402 20.35 5.07 40.12
N ALA A 403 20.93 4.63 39.00
CA ALA A 403 21.70 3.38 38.93
C ALA A 403 22.40 3.24 37.56
N GLU A 404 23.68 2.88 37.57
CA GLU A 404 24.31 2.15 36.47
C GLU A 404 23.84 0.70 36.59
N ASN A 405 22.94 0.24 35.71
CA ASN A 405 22.65 -1.16 35.29
C ASN A 405 21.21 -1.29 34.74
N SER A 406 20.91 -2.43 34.13
CA SER A 406 19.71 -2.82 33.34
C SER A 406 18.31 -2.58 33.92
N GLU A 407 18.17 -1.92 35.07
CA GLU A 407 16.91 -1.68 35.78
C GLU A 407 15.90 -0.82 34.99
N PRO A 408 16.28 0.31 34.33
CA PRO A 408 15.34 1.06 33.50
C PRO A 408 14.84 0.27 32.29
N GLY A 409 15.69 -0.60 31.73
CA GLY A 409 15.32 -1.44 30.60
C GLY A 409 14.35 -2.56 30.98
N ALA A 410 14.54 -3.18 32.16
CA ALA A 410 13.58 -4.14 32.71
C ALA A 410 12.20 -3.51 32.95
N VAL A 411 12.16 -2.30 33.53
CA VAL A 411 10.92 -1.53 33.71
C VAL A 411 10.28 -1.22 32.36
N PHE A 412 11.07 -0.78 31.38
CA PHE A 412 10.59 -0.49 30.04
C PHE A 412 9.93 -1.71 29.38
N ILE A 413 10.62 -2.86 29.34
CA ILE A 413 10.09 -4.09 28.73
C ILE A 413 8.81 -4.52 29.42
N LYS A 414 8.79 -4.52 30.76
CA LYS A 414 7.59 -4.89 31.53
C LYS A 414 6.40 -4.01 31.17
N LEU A 415 6.55 -2.68 31.23
CA LEU A 415 5.48 -1.73 30.90
C LEU A 415 5.03 -1.84 29.44
N PHE A 416 5.96 -2.08 28.53
CA PHE A 416 5.64 -2.23 27.11
C PHE A 416 4.84 -3.51 26.84
N VAL A 417 5.27 -4.65 27.40
CA VAL A 417 4.56 -5.93 27.27
C VAL A 417 3.22 -5.89 28.00
N ASP A 418 3.14 -5.30 29.20
CA ASP A 418 1.88 -5.09 29.93
C ASP A 418 0.86 -4.31 29.07
N ALA A 419 1.32 -3.26 28.38
CA ALA A 419 0.48 -2.50 27.47
C ALA A 419 0.04 -3.32 26.25
N LEU A 420 0.93 -4.13 25.65
CA LEU A 420 0.58 -5.03 24.55
C LEU A 420 -0.49 -6.04 24.96
N VAL A 421 -0.31 -6.68 26.10
CA VAL A 421 -1.26 -7.65 26.67
C VAL A 421 -2.60 -7.00 26.97
N ALA A 422 -2.58 -5.85 27.66
CA ALA A 422 -3.81 -5.12 27.99
C ALA A 422 -4.61 -4.75 26.74
N MET A 423 -3.93 -4.37 25.65
CA MET A 423 -4.56 -4.08 24.37
C MET A 423 -5.11 -5.32 23.67
N SER A 424 -4.33 -6.40 23.59
CA SER A 424 -4.81 -7.66 23.00
C SER A 424 -6.08 -8.14 23.73
N ASN A 425 -6.14 -7.95 25.05
CA ASN A 425 -7.28 -8.34 25.87
C ASN A 425 -8.54 -7.48 25.72
N VAL A 426 -8.51 -6.35 25.00
CA VAL A 426 -9.68 -5.47 24.84
C VAL A 426 -10.82 -6.18 24.10
N HIS A 427 -10.49 -7.02 23.13
CA HIS A 427 -11.46 -7.71 22.27
C HIS A 427 -11.55 -9.22 22.53
N ARG A 428 -10.80 -9.73 23.52
CA ARG A 428 -10.82 -11.14 23.90
C ARG A 428 -11.89 -11.40 24.95
N ALA A 429 -12.48 -12.59 24.88
CA ALA A 429 -13.39 -13.08 25.91
C ALA A 429 -12.66 -13.22 27.25
N ASP A 430 -13.38 -13.13 28.38
CA ASP A 430 -12.76 -13.13 29.71
C ASP A 430 -11.94 -14.41 29.99
N ASP A 431 -12.36 -15.55 29.45
CA ASP A 431 -11.69 -16.85 29.55
C ASP A 431 -10.51 -17.03 28.58
N ASP A 432 -10.35 -16.11 27.63
CA ASP A 432 -9.31 -16.13 26.60
C ASP A 432 -8.30 -14.97 26.76
N LYS A 433 -8.36 -14.23 27.87
CA LYS A 433 -7.41 -13.12 28.12
C LYS A 433 -5.99 -13.63 28.31
N LEU A 434 -5.06 -12.94 27.66
CA LEU A 434 -3.63 -13.07 27.86
C LEU A 434 -3.25 -12.66 29.29
N THR A 435 -2.43 -13.49 29.93
CA THR A 435 -1.86 -13.28 31.26
C THR A 435 -0.36 -13.60 31.20
N ASP A 436 0.35 -13.40 32.30
CA ASP A 436 1.76 -13.77 32.42
C ASP A 436 2.02 -15.26 32.14
N ASN A 437 1.03 -16.12 32.42
CA ASN A 437 1.11 -17.57 32.18
C ASN A 437 0.66 -17.98 30.77
N SER A 438 0.18 -17.05 29.95
CA SER A 438 -0.27 -17.38 28.60
C SER A 438 0.90 -17.82 27.74
N VAL A 439 0.73 -18.95 27.05
CA VAL A 439 1.76 -19.58 26.23
C VAL A 439 1.74 -18.99 24.83
N ILE A 440 2.90 -18.50 24.40
CA ILE A 440 3.22 -18.12 23.02
C ILE A 440 3.78 -19.37 22.33
N ARG A 441 2.99 -19.95 21.43
CA ARG A 441 3.34 -21.16 20.67
C ARG A 441 4.38 -20.85 19.62
N MET A 442 5.46 -21.62 19.60
CA MET A 442 6.61 -21.37 18.73
C MET A 442 6.71 -22.43 17.63
N ALA A 443 7.26 -22.05 16.49
CA ALA A 443 7.64 -23.00 15.46
C ALA A 443 9.01 -23.61 15.79
N GLU A 444 9.23 -24.85 15.35
CA GLU A 444 10.54 -25.50 15.49
C GLU A 444 11.64 -24.66 14.82
N PRO A 445 12.86 -24.60 15.37
CA PRO A 445 13.36 -25.36 16.53
C PRO A 445 13.13 -24.68 17.89
N TYR A 446 12.34 -23.61 17.93
CA TYR A 446 12.10 -22.87 19.17
C TYR A 446 11.08 -23.58 20.06
N THR A 447 11.27 -23.46 21.37
CA THR A 447 10.33 -24.00 22.35
C THR A 447 9.27 -22.97 22.72
N ASP A 448 8.06 -23.41 23.04
CA ASP A 448 7.00 -22.54 23.55
C ASP A 448 7.50 -21.74 24.78
N VAL A 449 7.09 -20.47 24.88
CA VAL A 449 7.42 -19.57 26.00
C VAL A 449 6.17 -18.91 26.54
N THR A 450 6.28 -18.24 27.69
CA THR A 450 5.18 -17.47 28.28
C THR A 450 5.37 -15.97 28.09
N VAL A 451 4.29 -15.21 28.31
CA VAL A 451 4.35 -13.75 28.39
C VAL A 451 5.31 -13.29 29.51
N ALA A 452 5.37 -14.02 30.63
CA ALA A 452 6.31 -13.75 31.71
C ALA A 452 7.78 -13.88 31.27
N ASP A 453 8.10 -14.90 30.46
CA ASP A 453 9.45 -15.11 29.94
C ASP A 453 9.89 -13.91 29.07
N VAL A 454 8.99 -13.39 28.24
CA VAL A 454 9.27 -12.19 27.42
C VAL A 454 9.57 -10.97 28.31
N LYS A 455 8.83 -10.78 29.42
CA LYS A 455 9.10 -9.70 30.39
C LYS A 455 10.43 -9.88 31.12
N GLY A 456 10.88 -11.12 31.28
CA GLY A 456 12.14 -11.49 31.92
C GLY A 456 13.39 -11.25 31.07
N CYS A 457 13.23 -10.88 29.79
CA CYS A 457 14.33 -10.72 28.83
C CYS A 457 14.39 -9.29 28.24
N TYR A 458 15.40 -9.03 27.40
CA TYR A 458 15.59 -7.78 26.65
C TYR A 458 15.86 -6.53 27.52
N HIS A 459 16.31 -6.69 28.76
CA HIS A 459 16.56 -5.57 29.67
C HIS A 459 17.69 -4.66 29.19
N SER A 460 18.62 -5.19 28.42
CA SER A 460 19.71 -4.44 27.80
C SER A 460 19.29 -3.65 26.56
N LEU A 461 18.11 -3.91 25.99
CA LEU A 461 17.66 -3.34 24.72
C LEU A 461 17.61 -1.80 24.77
N LEU A 462 17.09 -1.26 25.87
CA LEU A 462 16.99 0.18 26.06
C LEU A 462 18.37 0.84 26.19
N THR A 463 19.27 0.22 26.97
CA THR A 463 20.64 0.74 27.14
C THR A 463 21.45 0.65 25.84
N LYS A 464 21.31 -0.44 25.07
CA LYS A 464 21.90 -0.57 23.73
C LYS A 464 21.42 0.56 22.83
N TYR A 465 20.12 0.82 22.81
CA TYR A 465 19.52 1.93 22.07
C TYR A 465 20.06 3.30 22.50
N GLU A 466 20.13 3.60 23.80
CA GLU A 466 20.61 4.90 24.29
C GLU A 466 22.10 5.12 24.02
N LYS A 467 22.94 4.07 24.11
CA LYS A 467 24.36 4.13 23.75
C LYS A 467 24.54 4.46 22.27
N LEU A 468 23.80 3.78 21.40
CA LEU A 468 23.84 4.00 19.95
C LEU A 468 23.28 5.37 19.56
N ARG A 469 22.26 5.86 20.26
CA ARG A 469 21.69 7.20 20.07
C ARG A 469 22.66 8.34 20.42
N ASN A 470 23.47 8.16 21.46
CA ASN A 470 24.31 9.23 22.01
C ASN A 470 25.76 9.25 21.48
N ASN A 471 26.26 8.14 20.90
CA ASN A 471 27.60 8.05 20.31
C ASN A 471 27.53 7.46 18.89
N PRO A 472 27.39 8.27 17.83
CA PRO A 472 27.64 7.81 16.47
C PRO A 472 29.17 7.55 16.32
N VAL A 473 29.59 6.29 16.31
CA VAL A 473 31.02 5.91 16.28
C VAL A 473 31.62 6.01 14.87
N ASN A 474 32.94 6.24 14.89
CA ASN A 474 33.95 6.41 13.85
C ASN A 474 33.92 5.38 12.69
N THR A 475 34.27 5.83 11.48
CA THR A 475 34.00 5.18 10.18
C THR A 475 34.98 4.09 9.74
N ASP A 476 35.94 3.69 10.58
CA ASP A 476 37.08 2.86 10.16
C ASP A 476 36.96 1.36 10.52
N ASP A 477 35.84 0.93 11.10
CA ASP A 477 35.58 -0.47 11.46
C ASP A 477 34.71 -1.15 10.37
N PRO A 478 35.18 -2.23 9.71
CA PRO A 478 34.41 -2.96 8.71
C PRO A 478 33.13 -3.64 9.26
N ASP A 479 33.02 -3.84 10.58
CA ASP A 479 31.81 -4.29 11.26
C ASP A 479 30.89 -3.13 11.69
N ALA A 480 31.33 -1.86 11.57
CA ALA A 480 30.51 -0.67 11.87
C ALA A 480 29.33 -0.45 10.91
N PHE A 481 29.20 -1.27 9.87
CA PHE A 481 28.00 -1.28 9.03
C PHE A 481 26.72 -1.64 9.80
N HIS A 482 26.84 -2.28 10.97
CA HIS A 482 25.72 -2.72 11.81
C HIS A 482 25.25 -1.68 12.84
N HIS A 483 25.83 -0.48 12.88
CA HIS A 483 25.62 0.46 14.00
C HIS A 483 25.06 1.81 13.57
N TYR A 484 23.80 1.85 13.12
CA TYR A 484 23.03 3.11 13.05
C TYR A 484 21.54 2.81 13.34
N TYR A 485 21.21 2.82 14.64
CA TYR A 485 19.88 2.58 15.20
C TYR A 485 19.25 3.90 15.56
N LEU A 486 18.05 4.20 15.05
CA LEU A 486 17.17 5.17 15.73
C LEU A 486 15.72 5.29 15.27
N PHE A 487 15.18 4.44 14.38
CA PHE A 487 14.20 5.03 13.48
C PHE A 487 12.93 4.24 13.09
N SER A 488 12.83 2.93 13.27
CA SER A 488 11.74 2.18 12.59
C SER A 488 10.48 1.90 13.39
N ALA A 489 10.36 2.35 14.65
CA ALA A 489 9.09 2.25 15.37
C ALA A 489 7.96 3.13 14.76
N ALA A 490 8.29 4.05 13.81
CA ALA A 490 7.32 5.00 13.28
C ALA A 490 7.64 5.59 11.89
N LYS A 491 6.63 6.21 11.28
CA LYS A 491 6.63 6.86 9.95
C LYS A 491 7.80 7.85 9.70
N LYS A 492 8.39 8.41 10.76
CA LYS A 492 9.39 9.48 10.67
C LYS A 492 10.83 9.01 10.62
N GLY A 493 11.15 7.78 11.03
CA GLY A 493 12.54 7.48 11.23
C GLY A 493 13.31 7.07 9.99
N LEU A 494 12.70 6.43 8.98
CA LEU A 494 13.45 6.22 7.74
C LEU A 494 13.79 7.54 7.02
N CYS A 495 13.03 8.62 7.25
CA CYS A 495 13.45 9.97 6.85
C CYS A 495 14.72 10.40 7.62
N GLY A 496 14.83 10.06 8.90
CA GLY A 496 16.02 10.29 9.72
C GLY A 496 17.25 9.54 9.21
N TYR A 497 17.12 8.25 8.88
CA TYR A 497 18.18 7.46 8.22
C TYR A 497 18.59 8.07 6.88
N ALA A 498 17.60 8.46 6.05
CA ALA A 498 17.88 9.18 4.81
C ALA A 498 18.58 10.52 5.08
N HIS A 499 18.20 11.29 6.10
CA HIS A 499 18.87 12.55 6.42
C HIS A 499 20.28 12.36 7.00
N GLU A 500 20.57 11.24 7.66
CA GLU A 500 21.92 10.91 8.15
C GLU A 500 22.85 10.50 7.01
N LYS A 501 22.40 9.62 6.10
CA LYS A 501 23.23 9.11 5.00
C LYS A 501 23.50 10.13 3.87
N PHE A 502 22.82 11.28 3.90
CA PHE A 502 22.75 12.19 2.77
C PHE A 502 22.44 13.66 3.13
N GLY A 503 22.45 14.05 4.40
CA GLY A 503 22.14 15.42 4.83
C GLY A 503 20.65 15.77 4.98
N LYS A 504 20.36 16.82 5.77
CA LYS A 504 19.01 17.34 6.01
C LYS A 504 18.47 18.12 4.81
N LYS A 505 17.15 18.12 4.65
CA LYS A 505 16.44 18.88 3.60
C LYS A 505 16.72 20.39 3.68
N ASP A 506 17.41 20.93 2.66
CA ASP A 506 17.56 22.38 2.45
C ASP A 506 16.73 22.85 1.24
N ILE A 507 15.72 23.70 1.51
CA ILE A 507 14.82 24.23 0.50
C ILE A 507 15.53 25.12 -0.54
N ARG A 508 16.65 25.76 -0.19
CA ARG A 508 17.45 26.61 -1.10
C ARG A 508 18.18 25.76 -2.14
N LEU A 509 18.73 24.62 -1.72
CA LEU A 509 19.39 23.65 -2.60
C LEU A 509 18.37 22.91 -3.49
N TRP A 510 17.15 22.67 -2.97
CA TRP A 510 16.04 22.12 -3.75
C TRP A 510 15.69 22.99 -4.97
N PHE A 511 15.51 24.30 -4.77
CA PHE A 511 15.24 25.24 -5.87
C PHE A 511 16.39 25.32 -6.87
N LYS A 512 17.64 25.39 -6.40
CA LYS A 512 18.83 25.38 -7.29
C LYS A 512 18.85 24.13 -8.19
N ARG A 513 18.39 22.98 -7.67
CA ARG A 513 18.40 21.72 -8.40
C ARG A 513 17.24 21.49 -9.36
N ILE A 514 16.08 22.13 -9.19
CA ILE A 514 15.00 22.11 -10.21
C ILE A 514 15.54 22.53 -11.59
N PHE A 515 16.61 23.33 -11.59
CA PHE A 515 17.27 23.85 -12.78
C PHE A 515 18.61 23.16 -13.10
N THR A 516 19.05 22.13 -12.35
CA THR A 516 20.26 21.35 -12.68
C THR A 516 19.91 19.98 -13.24
N ASN A 517 20.43 19.66 -14.43
CA ASN A 517 20.28 18.35 -15.08
C ASN A 517 21.29 17.28 -14.59
N LYS A 518 21.70 17.30 -13.30
CA LYS A 518 22.67 16.34 -12.78
C LYS A 518 22.04 14.93 -12.61
N PRO A 519 22.74 13.84 -12.97
CA PRO A 519 22.27 12.47 -12.73
C PRO A 519 22.28 12.13 -11.23
N LEU A 520 21.48 11.13 -10.83
CA LEU A 520 21.53 10.61 -9.46
C LEU A 520 22.83 9.85 -9.22
N GLU A 521 23.52 10.23 -8.15
CA GLU A 521 24.79 9.66 -7.72
C GLU A 521 24.63 8.58 -6.66
N LYS A 522 23.51 8.53 -5.93
CA LYS A 522 23.22 7.45 -4.95
C LYS A 522 21.72 7.22 -4.80
N ILE A 523 21.29 5.96 -4.80
CA ILE A 523 19.89 5.56 -4.65
C ILE A 523 19.80 4.53 -3.53
N VAL A 524 18.92 4.74 -2.56
CA VAL A 524 18.62 3.76 -1.50
C VAL A 524 17.15 3.40 -1.63
N ILE A 525 16.88 2.11 -1.77
CA ILE A 525 15.54 1.55 -1.80
C ILE A 525 15.36 0.68 -0.55
N MET A 526 14.26 0.91 0.17
CA MET A 526 13.92 0.22 1.40
C MET A 526 12.50 -0.34 1.43
N GLY A 527 12.26 -1.31 2.31
CA GLY A 527 10.94 -1.82 2.72
C GLY A 527 10.62 -1.44 4.17
N HIS A 528 10.01 -2.35 4.92
CA HIS A 528 9.85 -2.38 6.38
C HIS A 528 8.84 -1.39 6.99
N THR A 529 8.70 -0.17 6.48
CA THR A 529 7.73 0.81 7.06
C THR A 529 6.30 0.63 6.58
N HIS A 530 6.11 -0.14 5.52
CA HIS A 530 4.83 -0.34 4.83
C HIS A 530 4.22 0.96 4.30
N TYR A 531 5.01 2.03 4.18
CA TYR A 531 4.57 3.33 3.71
C TYR A 531 5.37 3.75 2.49
N ALA A 532 4.72 3.72 1.32
CA ALA A 532 5.37 4.09 0.08
C ALA A 532 5.74 5.58 0.10
N MET A 533 7.04 5.85 0.11
CA MET A 533 7.61 7.18 0.11
C MET A 533 8.71 7.29 -0.95
N LYS A 534 8.84 8.47 -1.54
CA LYS A 534 9.99 8.82 -2.38
C LYS A 534 10.45 10.21 -1.97
N GLU A 535 11.72 10.31 -1.58
CA GLU A 535 12.34 11.55 -1.14
C GLU A 535 13.67 11.73 -1.88
N TYR A 536 13.87 12.91 -2.47
CA TYR A 536 15.20 13.28 -2.97
C TYR A 536 16.03 13.71 -1.77
N VAL A 537 17.25 13.18 -1.69
CA VAL A 537 18.13 13.46 -0.57
C VAL A 537 19.16 14.52 -0.95
N MET A 538 19.35 15.48 -0.05
CA MET A 538 20.00 16.76 -0.33
C MET A 538 21.24 16.92 0.54
N ASP A 539 22.36 16.39 0.05
CA ASP A 539 23.68 16.84 0.47
C ASP A 539 24.15 17.94 -0.50
N ALA A 540 24.95 18.89 0.00
CA ALA A 540 25.59 19.93 -0.80
C ALA A 540 26.52 19.33 -1.87
N GLU A 541 27.04 18.12 -1.65
CA GLU A 541 28.03 17.47 -2.50
C GLU A 541 27.48 16.30 -3.33
N ILE A 542 26.48 15.55 -2.83
CA ILE A 542 25.99 14.30 -3.45
C ILE A 542 24.54 14.40 -3.94
N THR A 543 24.24 13.85 -5.10
CA THR A 543 22.86 13.77 -5.63
C THR A 543 22.19 12.43 -5.25
N GLY A 544 21.42 12.41 -4.17
CA GLY A 544 20.83 11.18 -3.61
C GLY A 544 19.31 11.04 -3.83
N MET A 545 18.81 9.80 -3.77
CA MET A 545 17.37 9.54 -3.63
C MET A 545 17.09 8.34 -2.72
N TYR A 546 16.13 8.53 -1.82
CA TYR A 546 15.56 7.52 -0.97
C TYR A 546 14.17 7.13 -1.49
N ALA A 547 13.86 5.84 -1.49
CA ALA A 547 12.51 5.37 -1.78
C ALA A 547 12.15 4.17 -0.90
N ASN A 548 10.95 4.22 -0.33
CA ASN A 548 10.32 3.07 0.32
C ASN A 548 9.29 2.44 -0.64
N THR A 549 9.36 1.14 -0.83
CA THR A 549 8.45 0.36 -1.68
C THR A 549 7.00 0.39 -1.20
N GLY A 550 6.75 0.59 0.09
CA GLY A 550 5.43 0.47 0.72
C GLY A 550 5.11 -0.98 1.09
N CYS A 551 3.89 -1.44 0.84
CA CYS A 551 3.49 -2.82 1.09
C CYS A 551 2.49 -3.35 0.06
N ILE A 552 2.30 -4.68 0.07
CA ILE A 552 1.28 -5.41 -0.70
C ILE A 552 0.48 -6.28 0.28
N CYS A 553 0.12 -5.71 1.43
CA CYS A 553 -0.63 -6.38 2.50
C CYS A 553 -1.69 -5.43 3.11
N SER A 554 -2.63 -5.98 3.87
CA SER A 554 -3.75 -5.27 4.51
C SER A 554 -3.37 -4.48 5.75
N CYS A 555 -2.08 -4.21 5.98
CA CYS A 555 -1.66 -3.42 7.13
C CYS A 555 -2.29 -2.01 7.10
N SER A 556 -2.55 -1.44 8.28
CA SER A 556 -3.25 -0.16 8.43
C SER A 556 -2.51 1.07 7.87
N LYS A 557 -1.21 0.94 7.59
CA LYS A 557 -0.32 2.05 7.20
C LYS A 557 -0.52 2.52 5.75
N GLN A 558 -0.99 1.64 4.86
CA GLN A 558 -1.21 1.96 3.45
C GLN A 558 -2.37 1.18 2.83
N LYS A 559 -3.30 1.90 2.18
CA LYS A 559 -4.52 1.31 1.59
C LYS A 559 -4.35 0.73 0.18
N THR A 560 -3.34 1.17 -0.57
CA THR A 560 -3.13 0.76 -1.96
C THR A 560 -1.79 0.07 -2.13
N PRO A 561 -1.72 -1.15 -2.69
CA PRO A 561 -0.45 -1.81 -2.95
C PRO A 561 0.48 -0.98 -3.82
N SER A 562 1.78 -1.04 -3.54
CA SER A 562 2.79 -0.25 -4.23
C SER A 562 4.05 -1.04 -4.54
N TRP A 563 4.81 -0.56 -5.52
CA TRP A 563 6.10 -1.11 -5.89
C TRP A 563 6.96 -0.04 -6.58
N ILE A 564 8.25 -0.32 -6.73
CA ILE A 564 9.19 0.59 -7.38
C ILE A 564 9.69 0.01 -8.71
N GLU A 565 9.79 0.86 -9.73
CA GLU A 565 10.58 0.60 -10.93
C GLU A 565 11.80 1.51 -10.97
N ILE A 566 12.99 0.91 -11.06
CA ILE A 566 14.24 1.59 -11.41
C ILE A 566 14.39 1.56 -12.92
N ILE A 567 14.62 2.70 -13.54
CA ILE A 567 14.74 2.82 -15.00
C ILE A 567 16.11 3.40 -15.33
N ASN A 568 16.95 2.61 -15.99
CA ASN A 568 18.20 3.07 -16.59
C ASN A 568 17.89 3.95 -17.81
N THR A 569 18.42 5.18 -17.77
CA THR A 569 18.26 6.19 -18.82
C THR A 569 19.53 6.41 -19.63
N GLY A 570 20.51 5.50 -19.54
CA GLY A 570 21.78 5.58 -20.23
C GLY A 570 22.72 6.58 -19.55
N SER A 571 23.27 7.52 -20.33
CA SER A 571 24.19 8.56 -19.83
C SER A 571 23.60 9.50 -18.78
N ARG A 572 22.28 9.49 -18.58
CA ARG A 572 21.57 10.29 -17.58
C ARG A 572 21.38 9.57 -16.23
N GLY A 573 21.95 8.36 -16.06
CA GLY A 573 21.85 7.57 -14.83
C GLY A 573 20.50 6.86 -14.69
N CYS A 574 19.98 6.78 -13.46
CA CYS A 574 18.74 6.07 -13.14
C CYS A 574 17.59 7.01 -12.79
N ARG A 575 16.36 6.61 -13.12
CA ARG A 575 15.11 7.26 -12.67
C ARG A 575 14.28 6.27 -11.87
N ILE A 576 13.78 6.69 -10.70
CA ILE A 576 12.85 5.89 -9.89
C ILE A 576 11.40 6.33 -10.12
N LYS A 577 10.56 5.34 -10.42
CA LYS A 577 9.11 5.46 -10.50
C LYS A 577 8.48 4.67 -9.38
N MET A 578 7.68 5.34 -8.55
CA MET A 578 6.81 4.69 -7.57
C MET A 578 5.46 4.42 -8.23
N ASN A 579 5.01 3.18 -8.18
CA ASN A 579 3.73 2.75 -8.71
C ASN A 579 2.78 2.40 -7.55
N ARG A 580 1.48 2.56 -7.78
CA ARG A 580 0.40 2.14 -6.89
C ARG A 580 -0.73 1.54 -7.73
N LEU A 581 -1.44 0.56 -7.18
CA LEU A 581 -2.61 -0.06 -7.84
C LEU A 581 -3.88 0.80 -7.77
#